data_AF-A0A7C6UPP9-F1
#
_entry.id   AF-A0A7C6UPP9-F1
#
_cell.length_a   1.000
_cell.length_b   1.000
_cell.length_c   1.000
_cell.angle_alpha   90.00
_cell.angle_beta   90.00
_cell.angle_gamma   90.00
#
_symmetry.space_group_name_H-M   'P 1'
#
loop_
_entity.id
_entity.type
_entity.pdbx_description
1 polymer ?
#
loop_
_entity_poly.entity_id
_entity_poly.type
_entity_poly.pdbx_seq_one_letter_code
_entity_poly.pdbx_strand_id
1 'polypeptide(L)'
;MGATLAVFIASVLTHNIVLVYILGLCPTIGVSKNLNTAVGMGAAVTLVITVTTLINWFVYNFILVPTGGQVISVLIFMLTIAASVQLLEMILEKYFSFLYMAFGVFLPLITVNCTVLGATLFMV
;
A
#
# COMPACT_ATOMS: atom_id res chain seq x y z
N MET A 1 -27.58 -18.15 1.51
CA MET A 1 -27.18 -17.03 2.40
C MET A 1 -26.04 -17.37 3.37
N GLY A 2 -25.75 -18.65 3.68
CA GLY A 2 -24.57 -18.99 4.52
C GLY A 2 -23.20 -18.87 3.84
N ALA A 3 -23.13 -19.10 2.51
CA ALA A 3 -21.86 -19.11 1.79
C ALA A 3 -21.20 -17.71 1.68
N THR A 4 -21.97 -16.65 1.49
CA THR A 4 -21.43 -15.28 1.40
C THR A 4 -20.94 -14.76 2.75
N LEU A 5 -21.61 -15.14 3.85
CA LEU A 5 -21.16 -14.82 5.20
C LEU A 5 -19.86 -15.55 5.54
N ALA A 6 -19.74 -16.82 5.15
CA ALA A 6 -18.52 -17.60 5.32
C ALA A 6 -17.33 -17.00 4.54
N VAL A 7 -17.56 -16.55 3.30
CA VAL A 7 -16.52 -15.85 2.50
C VAL A 7 -16.11 -14.53 3.16
N PHE A 8 -17.06 -13.79 3.76
CA PHE A 8 -16.75 -12.54 4.45
C PHE A 8 -15.91 -12.75 5.71
N ILE A 9 -16.29 -13.72 6.56
CA ILE A 9 -15.50 -14.09 7.74
C ILE A 9 -14.12 -14.62 7.32
N ALA A 10 -14.05 -15.46 6.29
CA ALA A 10 -12.79 -16.00 5.80
C ALA A 10 -11.85 -14.92 5.26
N SER A 11 -12.39 -13.91 4.57
CA SER A 11 -11.61 -12.79 4.05
C SER A 11 -11.00 -11.92 5.16
N VAL A 12 -11.75 -11.68 6.24
CA VAL A 12 -11.31 -10.82 7.34
C VAL A 12 -10.31 -11.51 8.29
N LEU A 13 -10.47 -12.82 8.53
CA LEU A 13 -9.62 -13.56 9.49
C LEU A 13 -8.54 -14.43 8.81
N THR A 14 -8.92 -15.28 7.85
CA THR A 14 -8.02 -16.32 7.30
C THR A 14 -7.26 -15.91 6.05
N HIS A 15 -7.68 -14.85 5.36
CA HIS A 15 -7.04 -14.39 4.12
C HIS A 15 -6.55 -12.93 4.21
N ASN A 16 -6.44 -12.40 5.42
CA ASN A 16 -6.04 -11.02 5.64
C ASN A 16 -4.51 -10.88 5.68
N ILE A 17 -4.00 -10.00 4.82
CA ILE A 17 -2.59 -9.62 4.71
C ILE A 17 -1.97 -9.18 6.04
N VAL A 18 -2.72 -8.50 6.90
CA VAL A 18 -2.19 -8.00 8.18
C VAL A 18 -2.12 -9.09 9.24
N LEU A 19 -3.13 -9.95 9.34
CA LEU A 19 -3.22 -10.97 10.40
C LEU A 19 -2.46 -12.26 10.07
N VAL A 20 -2.46 -12.68 8.81
CA VAL A 20 -1.93 -13.98 8.39
C VAL A 20 -0.51 -13.86 7.88
N TYR A 21 -0.24 -12.85 7.07
CA TYR A 21 1.08 -12.63 6.47
C TYR A 21 1.95 -11.65 7.27
N ILE A 22 1.40 -11.02 8.32
CA ILE A 22 2.12 -10.15 9.26
C ILE A 22 2.80 -8.97 8.53
N LEU A 23 2.17 -8.42 7.47
CA LEU A 23 2.66 -7.22 6.77
C LEU A 23 1.91 -5.97 7.22
N GLY A 24 2.60 -4.82 7.20
CA GLY A 24 1.98 -3.51 7.43
C GLY A 24 1.81 -3.11 8.89
N LEU A 25 2.46 -3.79 9.82
CA LEU A 25 2.33 -3.52 11.26
C LEU A 25 2.76 -2.10 11.66
N CYS A 26 3.76 -1.53 10.98
CA CYS A 26 4.37 -0.24 11.33
C CYS A 26 3.35 0.91 11.42
N PRO A 27 2.53 1.21 10.38
CA PRO A 27 1.51 2.25 10.46
C PRO A 27 0.33 1.89 11.38
N THR A 28 -0.07 0.62 11.45
CA THR A 28 -1.18 0.18 12.29
C THR A 28 -0.90 0.44 13.77
N ILE A 29 0.29 0.14 14.26
CA ILE A 29 0.66 0.38 15.66
C ILE A 29 0.74 1.88 15.95
N GLY A 30 1.28 2.67 15.01
CA GLY A 30 1.45 4.11 15.18
C GLY A 30 0.13 4.90 15.25
N VAL A 31 -0.90 4.49 14.49
CA VAL A 31 -2.14 5.27 14.33
C VAL A 31 -3.33 4.72 15.15
N SER A 32 -3.14 3.60 15.86
CA SER A 32 -4.20 2.95 16.66
C SER A 32 -4.89 3.83 17.72
N LYS A 33 -4.29 4.95 18.13
CA LYS A 33 -4.87 5.85 19.16
C LYS A 33 -6.05 6.68 18.66
N ASN A 34 -6.15 6.96 17.36
CA ASN A 34 -7.17 7.86 16.82
C ASN A 34 -7.87 7.24 15.60
N LEU A 35 -9.16 6.90 15.74
CA LEU A 35 -9.95 6.27 14.67
C LEU A 35 -10.07 7.15 13.43
N ASN A 36 -10.30 8.45 13.59
CA ASN A 36 -10.41 9.40 12.48
C ASN A 36 -9.12 9.43 11.63
N THR A 37 -7.98 9.34 12.30
CA THR A 37 -6.66 9.28 11.69
C THR A 37 -6.47 7.93 10.98
N ALA A 38 -6.79 6.81 11.65
CA ALA A 38 -6.66 5.47 11.09
C ALA A 38 -7.41 5.26 9.77
N VAL A 39 -8.64 5.78 9.68
CA VAL A 39 -9.45 5.69 8.45
C VAL A 39 -8.81 6.47 7.30
N GLY A 40 -8.30 7.69 7.57
CA GLY A 40 -7.59 8.48 6.57
C GLY A 40 -6.32 7.81 6.05
N MET A 41 -5.54 7.20 6.95
CA MET A 41 -4.32 6.46 6.56
C MET A 41 -4.64 5.21 5.73
N GLY A 42 -5.66 4.44 6.14
CA GLY A 42 -6.09 3.25 5.43
C GLY A 42 -6.53 3.58 4.00
N ALA A 43 -7.36 4.61 3.84
CA ALA A 43 -7.79 5.09 2.53
C ALA A 43 -6.59 5.49 1.65
N ALA A 44 -5.66 6.29 2.20
CA ALA A 44 -4.45 6.69 1.47
C ALA A 44 -3.61 5.49 1.02
N VAL A 45 -3.35 4.53 1.91
CA VAL A 45 -2.58 3.32 1.59
C VAL A 45 -3.28 2.48 0.53
N THR A 46 -4.60 2.30 0.59
CA THR A 46 -5.34 1.56 -0.45
C THR A 46 -5.27 2.23 -1.82
N LEU A 47 -5.31 3.55 -1.87
CA LEU A 47 -5.12 4.30 -3.12
C LEU A 47 -3.69 4.14 -3.67
N VAL A 48 -2.68 4.23 -2.82
CA VAL A 48 -1.29 4.01 -3.26
C VAL A 48 -1.10 2.59 -3.77
N ILE A 49 -1.61 1.58 -3.06
CA ILE A 49 -1.49 0.16 -3.47
C ILE A 49 -2.13 -0.06 -4.83
N THR A 50 -3.35 0.44 -5.03
CA THR A 50 -4.07 0.26 -6.32
C THR A 50 -3.36 0.93 -7.48
N VAL A 51 -2.87 2.16 -7.30
CA VAL A 51 -2.13 2.89 -8.34
C VAL A 51 -0.78 2.22 -8.63
N THR A 52 -0.02 1.87 -7.58
CA THR A 52 1.32 1.28 -7.73
C THR A 52 1.29 -0.12 -8.33
N THR A 53 0.31 -0.96 -7.97
CA THR A 53 0.13 -2.28 -8.58
C THR A 53 -0.24 -2.16 -10.06
N LEU A 54 -1.12 -1.23 -10.43
CA LEU A 54 -1.46 -0.99 -11.83
C LEU A 54 -0.23 -0.56 -12.65
N ILE A 55 0.56 0.39 -12.14
CA ILE A 55 1.77 0.87 -12.83
C ILE A 55 2.82 -0.24 -12.90
N ASN A 56 3.05 -0.97 -11.80
CA ASN A 56 4.03 -2.06 -11.76
C ASN A 56 3.64 -3.22 -12.69
N TRP A 57 2.35 -3.46 -12.94
CA TRP A 57 1.91 -4.41 -13.95
C TRP A 57 2.39 -4.04 -15.35
N PHE A 58 2.21 -2.77 -15.75
CA PHE A 58 2.72 -2.28 -17.02
C PHE A 58 4.25 -2.37 -17.09
N VAL A 59 4.94 -1.96 -16.04
CA VAL A 59 6.41 -2.00 -15.99
C VAL A 59 6.94 -3.43 -16.04
N TYR A 60 6.32 -4.36 -15.33
CA TYR A 60 6.73 -5.77 -15.32
C TYR A 60 6.58 -6.41 -16.70
N ASN A 61 5.43 -6.23 -17.35
CA ASN A 61 5.13 -6.86 -18.64
C ASN A 61 5.96 -6.26 -19.79
N PHE A 62 6.15 -4.92 -19.82
CA PHE A 62 6.85 -4.25 -20.93
C PHE A 62 8.36 -4.15 -20.76
N ILE A 63 8.88 -3.97 -19.54
CA ILE A 63 10.33 -3.77 -19.31
C ILE A 63 10.99 -5.06 -18.84
N LEU A 64 10.36 -5.80 -17.93
CA LEU A 64 11.07 -6.78 -17.13
C LEU A 64 11.11 -8.18 -17.77
N VAL A 65 10.01 -8.59 -18.41
CA VAL A 65 9.92 -9.83 -19.21
C VAL A 65 10.94 -9.87 -20.37
N PRO A 66 11.10 -8.81 -21.19
CA PRO A 66 12.06 -8.85 -22.31
C PRO A 66 13.53 -8.70 -21.87
N THR A 67 13.80 -8.10 -20.72
CA THR A 67 15.19 -7.80 -20.27
C THR A 67 15.77 -8.90 -19.38
N GLY A 68 14.96 -9.86 -18.91
CA GLY A 68 15.42 -10.97 -18.04
C GLY A 68 15.93 -10.54 -16.66
N GLY A 69 15.73 -9.26 -16.29
CA GLY A 69 16.28 -8.61 -15.10
C GLY A 69 15.42 -8.78 -13.85
N GLN A 70 15.04 -10.02 -13.50
CA GLN A 70 14.20 -10.30 -12.31
C GLN A 70 14.86 -9.89 -10.98
N VAL A 71 16.19 -9.81 -10.95
CA VAL A 71 16.94 -9.43 -9.74
C VAL A 71 16.76 -7.94 -9.38
N ILE A 72 16.38 -7.11 -10.36
CA ILE A 72 16.31 -5.65 -10.25
C ILE A 72 14.86 -5.17 -9.98
N SER A 73 13.88 -6.08 -10.04
CA SER A 73 12.46 -5.77 -9.96
C SER A 73 12.08 -5.07 -8.66
N VAL A 74 12.62 -5.53 -7.53
CA VAL A 74 12.33 -4.93 -6.21
C VAL A 74 12.76 -3.46 -6.17
N LEU A 75 13.89 -3.11 -6.78
CA LEU A 75 14.39 -1.75 -6.83
C LEU A 75 13.50 -0.85 -7.71
N ILE A 76 13.04 -1.37 -8.84
CA ILE A 76 12.10 -0.68 -9.75
C ILE A 76 10.75 -0.48 -9.04
N PHE A 77 10.24 -1.49 -8.33
CA PHE A 77 8.99 -1.39 -7.59
C PHE A 77 9.08 -0.33 -6.48
N MET A 78 10.18 -0.28 -5.73
CA MET A 78 10.42 0.77 -4.73
C MET A 78 10.44 2.18 -5.35
N LEU A 79 11.07 2.36 -6.52
CA LEU A 79 11.08 3.64 -7.25
C LEU A 79 9.67 4.07 -7.68
N THR A 80 8.88 3.15 -8.24
CA THR A 80 7.49 3.43 -8.62
C THR A 80 6.62 3.81 -7.42
N ILE A 81 6.80 3.11 -6.29
CA ILE A 81 6.09 3.41 -5.05
C ILE A 81 6.50 4.80 -4.53
N ALA A 82 7.80 5.10 -4.48
CA ALA A 82 8.28 6.41 -4.02
C ALA A 82 7.72 7.56 -4.87
N ALA A 83 7.74 7.44 -6.19
CA ALA A 83 7.16 8.45 -7.08
C ALA A 83 5.64 8.64 -6.86
N SER A 84 4.91 7.55 -6.64
CA SER A 84 3.46 7.58 -6.38
C SER A 84 3.13 8.22 -5.04
N VAL A 85 3.91 7.94 -4.00
CA VAL A 85 3.72 8.55 -2.67
C VAL A 85 4.11 10.03 -2.68
N GLN A 86 5.13 10.42 -3.45
CA GLN A 86 5.51 11.83 -3.62
C GLN A 86 4.37 12.65 -4.24
N LEU A 87 3.68 12.08 -5.24
CA LEU A 87 2.48 12.71 -5.81
C LEU A 87 1.36 12.83 -4.77
N LEU A 88 1.17 11.81 -3.94
CA LEU A 88 0.17 11.81 -2.89
C LEU A 88 0.46 12.87 -1.80
N GLU A 89 1.72 13.11 -1.47
CA GLU A 89 2.15 14.16 -0.54
C GLU A 89 1.69 15.55 -1.02
N MET A 90 1.96 15.87 -2.29
CA MET A 90 1.54 17.14 -2.89
C MET A 90 0.01 17.29 -2.95
N ILE A 91 -0.73 16.20 -3.17
CA ILE A 91 -2.19 16.21 -3.19
C ILE A 91 -2.75 16.42 -1.77
N LEU A 92 -2.22 15.72 -0.77
CA LEU A 92 -2.69 15.84 0.62
C LEU A 92 -2.43 17.22 1.21
N GLU A 93 -1.28 17.84 0.93
CA GLU A 93 -0.98 19.20 1.39
C GLU A 93 -1.99 20.21 0.83
N LYS A 94 -2.42 20.04 -0.42
CA LYS A 94 -3.35 20.95 -1.09
C LYS A 94 -4.82 20.77 -0.68
N TYR A 95 -5.29 19.54 -0.49
CA TYR A 95 -6.71 19.27 -0.21
C TYR A 95 -7.03 19.07 1.27
N PHE A 96 -6.12 18.50 2.05
CA PHE A 96 -6.38 18.06 3.43
C PHE A 96 -5.31 18.54 4.42
N SER A 97 -5.26 19.85 4.67
CA SER A 97 -4.31 20.49 5.59
C SER A 97 -4.38 19.93 7.02
N PHE A 98 -5.58 19.62 7.52
CA PHE A 98 -5.76 19.00 8.85
C PHE A 98 -5.15 17.60 8.93
N LEU A 99 -5.25 16.81 7.87
CA LEU A 99 -4.71 15.46 7.81
C LEU A 99 -3.19 15.52 7.69
N TYR A 100 -2.66 16.43 6.87
CA TYR A 100 -1.22 16.63 6.70
C TYR A 100 -0.50 16.99 8.01
N MET A 101 -1.08 17.88 8.84
CA MET A 101 -0.52 18.21 10.16
C MET A 101 -0.46 17.01 11.13
N ALA A 102 -1.41 16.07 11.01
CA ALA A 102 -1.42 14.85 11.82
C ALA A 102 -0.51 13.74 11.26
N PHE A 103 -0.19 13.78 9.96
CA PHE A 103 0.44 12.69 9.22
C PHE A 103 1.81 12.98 8.61
N GLY A 104 2.32 14.22 8.65
CA GLY A 104 3.52 14.62 7.88
C GLY A 104 4.74 13.69 8.05
N VAL A 105 4.96 13.16 9.26
CA VAL A 105 6.07 12.21 9.52
C VAL A 105 5.78 10.77 9.02
N PHE A 106 4.51 10.40 8.89
CA PHE A 106 4.10 9.05 8.48
C PHE A 106 3.91 8.89 6.97
N LEU A 107 3.84 9.98 6.20
CA LEU A 107 3.76 9.92 4.73
C LEU A 107 4.96 9.19 4.10
N PRO A 108 6.23 9.50 4.47
CA PRO A 108 7.40 8.76 4.00
C PRO A 108 7.36 7.28 4.39
N LEU A 109 6.72 6.96 5.53
CA LEU A 109 6.57 5.59 6.02
C LEU A 109 5.67 4.72 5.13
N ILE A 110 4.87 5.32 4.23
CA ILE A 110 4.08 4.59 3.23
C ILE A 110 5.00 3.95 2.19
N THR A 111 6.11 4.62 1.81
CA THR A 111 7.04 4.10 0.78
C THR A 111 7.71 2.80 1.21
N VAL A 112 8.03 2.69 2.50
CA VAL A 112 8.66 1.50 3.11
C VAL A 112 7.64 0.56 3.75
N ASN A 113 6.36 0.75 3.47
CA ASN A 113 5.32 -0.12 4.03
C ASN A 113 5.35 -1.50 3.37
N CYS A 114 5.61 -2.52 4.17
CA CYS A 114 5.70 -3.91 3.71
C CYS A 114 4.43 -4.40 3.01
N THR A 115 3.25 -3.86 3.34
CA THR A 115 1.99 -4.22 2.65
C THR A 115 1.98 -3.74 1.20
N VAL A 116 2.52 -2.54 0.95
CA VAL A 116 2.58 -1.96 -0.40
C VAL A 116 3.56 -2.75 -1.24
N LEU A 117 4.74 -3.03 -0.69
CA LEU A 117 5.73 -3.87 -1.34
C LEU A 117 5.21 -5.29 -1.60
N GLY A 118 4.57 -5.91 -0.59
CA GLY A 118 3.99 -7.24 -0.69
C GLY A 118 2.91 -7.33 -1.77
N ALA A 119 2.00 -6.34 -1.85
CA ALA A 119 0.98 -6.30 -2.89
C ALA A 119 1.58 -6.24 -4.30
N THR A 120 2.68 -5.49 -4.47
CA THR A 120 3.37 -5.42 -5.77
C THR A 120 4.13 -6.70 -6.11
N LEU A 121 4.64 -7.43 -5.11
CA LEU A 121 5.29 -8.73 -5.33
C LEU A 121 4.27 -9.84 -5.64
N PHE A 122 3.13 -9.89 -4.95
CA PHE A 122 2.09 -10.89 -5.20
C PHE A 122 1.38 -10.74 -6.56
N MET A 123 1.60 -9.62 -7.25
CA MET A 123 1.09 -9.36 -8.59
C MET A 123 1.89 -10.12 -9.68
N VAL A 124 3.16 -10.44 -9.41
CA VAL A 124 4.05 -11.21 -10.29
C VAL A 124 3.82 -12.70 -10.10
#